data_AF-A0A756I526-F1
#
_entry.id   AF-A0A756I526-F1
#
_cell.length_a   1.000
_cell.length_b   1.000
_cell.length_c   1.000
_cell.angle_alpha   90.00
_cell.angle_beta   90.00
_cell.angle_gamma   90.00
#
_symmetry.space_group_name_H-M   'P 1'
#
loop_
_entity.id
_entity.type
_entity.pdbx_description
1 polymer ?
#
loop_
_entity_poly.entity_id
_entity_poly.type
_entity_poly.pdbx_seq_one_letter_code
_entity_poly.pdbx_strand_id
1 'polypeptide(L)'
;FKVADLVMKVEKVREKSIVGHDTGDWGPLMLEVESWVVSGIAYSVALSIFSATLGTALLSFGLPVTAVGIMGIIIAGVIGAVIDDKFADEINNEIIPSAH
;
A
#
# COMPACT_ATOMS: atom_id res chain seq x y z
N PHE A 1 3.20 13.25 20.88
CA PHE A 1 3.23 12.18 19.86
C PHE A 1 1.82 11.69 19.65
N LYS A 2 1.22 11.86 18.46
CA LYS A 2 0.20 10.93 17.92
C LYS A 2 -0.48 11.46 16.66
N VAL A 3 -0.90 12.73 16.60
CA VAL A 3 -1.66 13.23 15.44
C VAL A 3 -0.76 13.84 14.36
N ALA A 4 0.14 14.76 14.71
CA ALA A 4 1.04 15.39 13.73
C ALA A 4 1.95 14.36 13.04
N ASP A 5 2.53 13.43 13.80
CA ASP A 5 3.33 12.33 13.24
C ASP A 5 2.52 11.41 12.32
N LEU A 6 1.24 11.18 12.64
CA LEU A 6 0.35 10.36 11.83
C LEU A 6 0.00 11.08 10.51
N VAL A 7 -0.31 12.38 10.57
CA VAL A 7 -0.57 13.20 9.37
C VAL A 7 0.64 13.19 8.44
N MET A 8 1.85 13.34 8.97
CA MET A 8 3.06 13.26 8.16
C MET A 8 3.25 11.90 7.50
N LYS A 9 2.94 10.81 8.20
CA LYS A 9 3.01 9.45 7.64
C LYS A 9 1.99 9.24 6.52
N VAL A 10 0.76 9.72 6.72
CA VAL A 10 -0.30 9.67 5.71
C VAL A 10 0.10 10.46 4.47
N GLU A 11 0.64 11.67 4.64
CA GLU A 11 1.06 12.50 3.49
C GLU A 11 2.18 11.83 2.70
N LYS A 12 3.17 11.25 3.38
CA LYS A 12 4.24 10.50 2.70
C LYS A 12 3.75 9.26 1.98
N VAL A 13 2.79 8.52 2.55
CA VAL A 13 2.14 7.41 1.85
C VAL A 13 1.46 7.92 0.59
N ARG A 14 0.74 9.05 0.66
CA ARG A 14 0.12 9.67 -0.51
C ARG A 14 1.15 10.05 -1.58
N GLU A 15 2.18 10.82 -1.22
CA GLU A 15 3.23 11.27 -2.15
C GLU A 15 3.93 10.10 -2.84
N LYS A 16 4.28 9.07 -2.07
CA LYS A 16 5.01 7.91 -2.60
C LYS A 16 4.12 6.95 -3.39
N SER A 17 2.83 6.87 -3.07
CA SER A 17 1.86 6.19 -3.93
C SER A 17 1.71 6.88 -5.28
N ILE A 18 1.75 8.21 -5.33
CA ILE A 18 1.75 8.97 -6.60
C ILE A 18 2.99 8.60 -7.42
N VAL A 19 4.18 8.54 -6.80
CA VAL A 19 5.40 8.08 -7.49
C VAL A 19 5.23 6.67 -8.05
N GLY A 20 4.68 5.74 -7.25
CA GLY A 20 4.41 4.38 -7.72
C GLY A 20 3.46 4.31 -8.90
N HIS A 21 2.41 5.14 -8.92
CA HIS A 21 1.48 5.23 -10.05
C HIS A 21 2.09 5.87 -11.30
N ASP A 22 2.83 6.95 -11.14
CA ASP A 22 3.36 7.73 -12.28
C ASP A 22 4.60 7.07 -12.90
N THR A 23 5.40 6.36 -12.11
CA THR A 23 6.71 5.83 -12.54
C THR A 23 6.81 4.31 -12.52
N GLY A 24 5.90 3.62 -11.84
CA GLY A 24 5.99 2.19 -11.56
C GLY A 24 6.97 1.81 -10.42
N ASP A 25 7.70 2.77 -9.85
CA ASP A 25 8.61 2.52 -8.74
C ASP A 25 7.89 2.60 -7.38
N TRP A 26 7.59 1.43 -6.80
CA TRP A 26 6.99 1.30 -5.48
C TRP A 26 8.01 1.22 -4.33
N GLY A 27 9.31 1.12 -4.64
CA GLY A 27 10.39 1.04 -3.65
C GLY A 27 10.35 2.16 -2.61
N PRO A 28 10.17 3.45 -2.99
CA PRO A 28 10.05 4.55 -2.06
C PRO A 28 8.92 4.39 -1.03
N LEU A 29 7.79 3.81 -1.45
CA LEU A 29 6.64 3.56 -0.58
C LEU A 29 6.96 2.49 0.46
N MET A 30 7.54 1.36 0.02
CA MET A 30 7.93 0.25 0.90
C MET A 30 8.96 0.71 1.94
N LEU A 31 9.97 1.46 1.49
CA LEU A 31 11.00 2.04 2.37
C LEU A 31 10.42 3.01 3.42
N GLU A 32 9.31 3.70 3.11
CA GLU A 32 8.65 4.54 4.13
C GLU A 32 8.12 3.70 5.29
N VAL A 33 7.41 2.61 4.99
CA VAL A 33 6.82 1.72 5.98
C VAL A 33 7.92 1.07 6.82
N GLU A 34 8.98 0.58 6.18
CA GLU A 34 10.15 0.01 6.86
C GLU A 34 10.84 1.05 7.77
N SER A 35 10.96 2.30 7.31
CA SER A 35 11.58 3.37 8.10
C SER A 35 10.83 3.63 9.41
N TRP A 36 9.52 3.44 9.44
CA TRP A 36 8.71 3.60 10.65
C TRP A 36 9.07 2.54 11.69
N VAL A 37 9.25 1.29 11.23
CA VAL A 37 9.61 0.17 12.08
C VAL A 37 11.02 0.37 12.64
N VAL A 38 11.97 0.75 11.79
CA VAL A 38 13.35 1.09 12.21
C VAL A 38 13.37 2.26 13.20
N SER A 39 12.44 3.22 13.07
CA SER A 39 12.28 4.35 14.00
C SER A 39 11.60 3.97 15.33
N GLY A 40 11.34 2.68 15.57
CA GLY A 40 10.80 2.16 16.83
C GLY A 40 9.29 1.99 16.87
N ILE A 41 8.58 2.14 15.75
CA ILE A 41 7.15 1.81 15.68
C ILE A 41 7.00 0.29 15.59
N ALA A 42 6.15 -0.30 16.43
CA ALA A 42 5.87 -1.73 16.34
C ALA A 42 5.34 -2.08 14.94
N TYR A 43 5.83 -3.19 14.37
CA TYR A 43 5.47 -3.61 13.01
C TYR A 43 3.96 -3.67 12.78
N SER A 44 3.19 -4.22 13.74
CA SER A 44 1.72 -4.25 13.68
C SER A 44 1.07 -2.87 13.63
N VAL A 45 1.65 -1.88 14.29
CA VAL A 45 1.19 -0.48 14.25
C VAL A 45 1.54 0.18 12.91
N ALA A 46 2.75 -0.06 12.39
CA ALA A 46 3.14 0.45 11.07
C ALA A 46 2.24 -0.13 9.97
N LEU A 47 1.99 -1.44 10.01
CA LEU A 47 1.14 -2.15 9.06
C LEU A 47 -0.32 -1.65 9.12
N SER A 48 -0.87 -1.46 10.33
CA SER A 48 -2.24 -0.97 10.48
C SER A 48 -2.41 0.47 9.98
N ILE A 49 -1.45 1.36 10.24
CA ILE A 49 -1.46 2.73 9.70
C ILE A 49 -1.40 2.70 8.17
N PHE A 50 -0.48 1.91 7.60
CA PHE A 50 -0.32 1.79 6.16
C PHE A 50 -1.58 1.24 5.48
N SER A 51 -2.10 0.12 5.99
CA SER A 51 -3.29 -0.55 5.47
C SER A 51 -4.53 0.33 5.58
N ALA A 52 -4.73 0.99 6.73
CA ALA A 52 -5.84 1.90 6.92
C ALA A 52 -5.76 3.10 5.97
N THR A 53 -4.57 3.66 5.75
CA THR A 53 -4.38 4.79 4.83
C THR A 53 -4.76 4.43 3.39
N LEU A 54 -4.24 3.32 2.88
CA LEU A 54 -4.55 2.86 1.51
C LEU A 54 -6.02 2.43 1.37
N GLY A 55 -6.54 1.68 2.34
CA GLY A 55 -7.93 1.21 2.32
C GLY A 55 -8.93 2.36 2.38
N THR A 56 -8.73 3.33 3.28
CA THR A 56 -9.59 4.52 3.38
C THR A 56 -9.51 5.40 2.13
N ALA A 57 -8.32 5.56 1.53
CA ALA A 57 -8.17 6.27 0.28
C ALA A 57 -8.99 5.61 -0.84
N LEU A 58 -8.87 4.28 -1.01
CA LEU A 58 -9.63 3.53 -2.01
C LEU A 58 -11.14 3.73 -1.87
N LEU A 59 -11.65 3.64 -0.64
CA LEU A 59 -13.09 3.81 -0.35
C LEU A 59 -13.58 5.26 -0.56
N SER A 60 -12.68 6.24 -0.52
CA SER A 60 -13.03 7.66 -0.63
C SER A 60 -13.06 8.15 -2.08
N PHE A 61 -12.44 7.43 -3.01
CA PHE A 61 -12.41 7.87 -4.41
C PHE A 61 -13.66 7.42 -5.16
N GLY A 62 -14.29 8.36 -5.88
CA GLY A 62 -15.39 8.07 -6.82
C GLY A 62 -14.89 7.47 -8.14
N LEU A 63 -14.14 6.37 -8.09
CA LEU A 63 -13.49 5.77 -9.25
C LEU A 63 -14.42 4.86 -10.06
N PRO A 64 -14.20 4.73 -11.38
CA PRO A 64 -14.79 3.65 -12.17
C PRO A 64 -14.41 2.27 -11.61
N VAL A 65 -15.30 1.28 -11.78
CA VAL A 65 -15.10 -0.10 -11.27
C VAL A 65 -13.78 -0.72 -11.72
N THR A 66 -13.35 -0.45 -12.95
CA THR A 66 -12.07 -0.94 -13.48
C THR A 66 -10.87 -0.38 -12.72
N ALA A 67 -10.88 0.92 -12.41
CA ALA A 67 -9.82 1.57 -11.63
C ALA A 67 -9.84 1.08 -10.17
N VAL A 68 -11.03 0.84 -9.59
CA VAL A 68 -11.15 0.22 -8.26
C VAL A 68 -10.50 -1.17 -8.25
N GLY A 69 -10.73 -1.99 -9.29
CA GLY A 69 -10.12 -3.31 -9.42
C GLY A 69 -8.59 -3.26 -9.46
N ILE A 70 -8.02 -2.37 -10.29
CA ILE A 70 -6.56 -2.17 -10.39
C ILE A 70 -5.98 -1.73 -9.04
N MET A 71 -6.59 -0.73 -8.40
CA MET A 71 -6.16 -0.24 -7.10
C MET A 71 -6.26 -1.32 -6.02
N GLY A 72 -7.31 -2.13 -6.03
CA GLY A 72 -7.49 -3.24 -5.11
C GLY A 72 -6.34 -4.25 -5.21
N ILE A 73 -5.94 -4.60 -6.43
CA ILE A 73 -4.81 -5.50 -6.69
C ILE A 73 -3.50 -4.88 -6.19
N ILE A 74 -3.23 -3.61 -6.50
CA ILE A 74 -2.02 -2.92 -6.05
C ILE A 74 -1.95 -2.88 -4.52
N ILE A 75 -3.04 -2.48 -3.85
CA ILE A 75 -3.11 -2.37 -2.39
C ILE A 75 -2.91 -3.75 -1.74
N ALA A 76 -3.58 -4.79 -2.25
CA ALA A 76 -3.39 -6.15 -1.78
C ALA A 76 -1.93 -6.61 -1.97
N GLY A 77 -1.31 -6.28 -3.10
CA GLY A 77 0.08 -6.61 -3.38
C GLY A 77 1.07 -5.91 -2.44
N VAL A 78 0.96 -4.60 -2.23
CA VAL A 78 1.90 -3.86 -1.37
C VAL A 78 1.72 -4.17 0.13
N ILE A 79 0.50 -4.48 0.57
CA ILE A 79 0.24 -4.96 1.93
C ILE A 79 0.70 -6.42 2.09
N GLY A 80 0.39 -7.28 1.11
CA GLY A 80 0.83 -8.67 1.11
C GLY A 80 2.35 -8.80 1.14
N ALA A 81 3.05 -7.96 0.37
CA ALA A 81 4.51 -7.96 0.26
C ALA A 81 5.24 -7.67 1.59
N VAL A 82 4.60 -6.95 2.53
CA VAL A 82 5.19 -6.77 3.87
C VAL A 82 4.90 -7.94 4.80
N ILE A 83 3.94 -8.83 4.47
CA ILE A 83 3.46 -9.92 5.32
C ILE A 83 4.07 -11.28 4.90
N ASP A 84 3.82 -11.72 3.66
CA ASP A 84 4.16 -13.06 3.16
C ASP A 84 4.21 -13.04 1.62
N ASP A 85 5.20 -13.72 1.03
CA ASP A 85 5.38 -13.80 -0.43
C ASP A 85 4.24 -14.54 -1.14
N LYS A 86 3.54 -15.44 -0.44
CA LYS A 86 2.40 -16.20 -0.99
C LYS A 86 1.25 -15.32 -1.45
N PHE A 87 1.09 -14.12 -0.89
CA PHE A 87 0.05 -13.19 -1.35
C PHE A 87 0.28 -12.76 -2.80
N ALA A 88 1.54 -12.57 -3.20
CA ALA A 88 1.86 -12.22 -4.58
C ALA A 88 1.55 -13.40 -5.51
N ASP A 89 1.84 -14.62 -5.09
CA ASP A 89 1.50 -15.83 -5.84
C ASP A 89 -0.01 -16.00 -6.01
N GLU A 90 -0.79 -15.81 -4.95
CA GLU A 90 -2.26 -15.91 -4.99
C GLU A 90 -2.88 -14.85 -5.91
N ILE A 91 -2.42 -13.60 -5.82
CA ILE A 91 -2.85 -12.53 -6.73
C ILE A 91 -2.54 -12.88 -8.19
N ASN A 92 -1.32 -13.34 -8.47
CA ASN A 92 -0.89 -13.66 -9.84
C ASN A 92 -1.61 -14.88 -10.42
N ASN A 93 -1.96 -15.87 -9.60
CA ASN A 93 -2.54 -17.12 -10.07
C ASN A 93 -4.07 -17.09 -10.14
N GLU A 94 -4.72 -16.36 -9.23
CA GLU A 94 -6.17 -16.41 -9.08
C GLU A 94 -6.89 -15.16 -9.60
N ILE A 95 -6.23 -13.99 -9.56
CA ILE A 95 -6.87 -12.70 -9.89
C ILE A 95 -6.41 -12.18 -11.24
N ILE A 96 -5.10 -12.21 -11.52
CA ILE A 96 -4.55 -11.72 -12.78
C ILE A 96 -4.60 -12.87 -13.80
N PRO A 97 -5.48 -12.82 -14.82
CA PRO A 97 -5.53 -13.89 -15.80
C PRO A 97 -4.21 -13.96 -16.55
N SER A 98 -3.62 -15.16 -16.61
CA SER A 98 -2.44 -15.42 -17.43
C SER A 98 -2.74 -15.06 -18.88
N ALA A 99 -1.85 -14.33 -19.54
CA ALA A 99 -1.99 -13.93 -20.95
C ALA A 99 -1.77 -15.10 -21.94
N HIS A 100 -2.07 -16.33 -21.52
CA HIS A 100 -1.80 -17.57 -22.25
C HIS A 100 -3.10 -18.19 -22.77
#